data_AF-A0A940UNG2-F1
#
_entry.id   AF-A0A940UNG2-F1
#
_cell.length_a   1.000
_cell.length_b   1.000
_cell.length_c   1.000
_cell.angle_alpha   90.00
_cell.angle_beta   90.00
_cell.angle_gamma   90.00
#
_symmetry.space_group_name_H-M   'P 1'
#
loop_
_entity.id
_entity.type
_entity.pdbx_description
1 polymer ?
#
loop_
_entity_poly.entity_id
_entity_poly.type
_entity_poly.pdbx_seq_one_letter_code
_entity_poly.pdbx_strand_id
1 'polypeptide(L)'
;MKDRIPTYPGRVTLTPVTGQANTYDIMMADEPTEAGTPPTKENLLSDTTSAAIFNSSSDHTVSEALNVLAARSMPKIGDIKTSSRTGLGSNWLLCNGATFSPSTYASLAALQKPSILDVNIVKTVNTSYYWASVQYVNGYYIACGYDSTNHYAYIAYALKPGDTWTTVQISSTAYVRPNSITYGNGYYVAAGSTTSSGYPAIMYSTTLTSTSWTAVQLTTSSTDAFAGIAYGNGYFVATNGGRYYAYATTPSGTWSVGTYASGVSGGCIAYLNGYFVVAGTTAVSSGITLRYATTPSSWTSVSTGITTGSSDSLITSSIAYQNGRYIIAGYYTTSSSLILYSTSLGSGWASFAISGISARGTYYINGYYAVYGHNSSSYPTAAYSTALSSWTIATLVSGAYAILSVAMDTEGRICGITPGGYAVYSDYALPTISPTRSYAYIKALDGD
;
A
#
# COMPACT_ATOMS: atom_id res chain seq x y z
N MET A 1 25.22 -29.49 40.24
CA MET A 1 26.44 -30.31 40.48
C MET A 1 26.95 -30.04 41.87
N LYS A 2 27.53 -31.03 42.53
CA LYS A 2 28.23 -30.88 43.81
C LYS A 2 29.73 -30.99 43.59
N ASP A 3 30.50 -30.24 44.35
CA ASP A 3 31.95 -30.33 44.29
C ASP A 3 32.43 -31.62 44.95
N ARG A 4 33.52 -32.17 44.41
CA ARG A 4 34.22 -33.30 45.01
C ARG A 4 35.09 -32.76 46.16
N ILE A 5 35.02 -33.39 47.33
CA ILE A 5 35.88 -33.07 48.47
C ILE A 5 36.91 -34.20 48.64
N PRO A 6 38.12 -34.05 48.06
CA PRO A 6 39.18 -35.04 48.18
C PRO A 6 39.73 -35.10 49.60
N THR A 7 40.00 -36.30 50.12
CA THR A 7 40.78 -36.47 51.36
C THR A 7 42.26 -36.15 51.14
N TYR A 8 42.77 -36.38 49.93
CA TYR A 8 44.14 -36.05 49.52
C TYR A 8 44.14 -35.37 48.14
N PRO A 9 44.02 -34.03 48.07
CA PRO A 9 43.90 -33.30 46.81
C PRO A 9 45.01 -33.65 45.80
N GLY A 10 44.63 -33.96 44.56
CA GLY A 10 45.55 -34.16 43.43
C GLY A 10 46.30 -35.50 43.40
N ARG A 11 46.04 -36.42 44.33
CA ARG A 11 46.72 -37.73 44.35
C ARG A 11 46.03 -38.73 43.40
N VAL A 12 46.82 -39.40 42.57
CA VAL A 12 46.35 -40.43 41.64
C VAL A 12 47.22 -41.68 41.71
N THR A 13 46.61 -42.83 41.41
CA THR A 13 47.29 -44.09 41.15
C THR A 13 47.37 -44.28 39.64
N LEU A 14 48.56 -44.61 39.15
CA LEU A 14 48.80 -44.96 37.75
C LEU A 14 48.97 -46.48 37.65
N THR A 15 48.10 -47.14 36.91
CA THR A 15 48.17 -48.59 36.69
C THR A 15 48.57 -48.86 35.24
N PRO A 16 49.68 -49.55 34.94
CA PRO A 16 50.07 -49.84 33.57
C PRO A 16 49.01 -50.64 32.82
N VAL A 17 48.66 -50.23 31.59
CA VAL A 17 47.73 -50.98 30.73
C VAL A 17 48.49 -52.12 30.05
N THR A 18 48.09 -53.36 30.36
CA THR A 18 48.79 -54.56 29.86
C THR A 18 48.78 -54.60 28.33
N GLY A 19 49.98 -54.75 27.74
CA GLY A 19 50.16 -54.83 26.29
C GLY A 19 50.26 -53.49 25.55
N GLN A 20 50.15 -52.35 26.26
CA GLN A 20 50.36 -51.02 25.67
C GLN A 20 51.52 -50.30 26.36
N ALA A 21 52.60 -50.05 25.62
CA ALA A 21 53.74 -49.31 26.15
C ALA A 21 53.35 -47.86 26.45
N ASN A 22 53.72 -47.40 27.65
CA ASN A 22 53.47 -46.03 28.13
C ASN A 22 51.99 -45.61 28.27
N THR A 23 51.05 -46.57 28.27
CA THR A 23 49.64 -46.30 28.58
C THR A 23 49.36 -46.72 30.03
N TYR A 24 48.71 -45.84 30.79
CA TYR A 24 48.33 -46.08 32.18
C TYR A 24 46.87 -45.70 32.41
N ASP A 25 46.13 -46.52 33.16
CA ASP A 25 44.85 -46.14 33.73
C ASP A 25 45.09 -45.24 34.94
N ILE A 26 44.37 -44.12 35.01
CA ILE A 26 44.47 -43.15 36.09
C ILE A 26 43.23 -43.30 36.97
N MET A 27 43.42 -43.58 38.25
CA MET A 27 42.36 -43.53 39.25
C MET A 27 42.76 -42.57 40.36
N MET A 28 41.81 -41.76 40.83
CA MET A 28 42.03 -40.90 41.99
C MET A 28 42.37 -41.78 43.21
N ALA A 29 43.47 -41.48 43.90
CA ALA A 29 44.01 -42.28 45.00
C ALA A 29 43.68 -41.64 46.35
N ASP A 30 42.42 -41.30 46.51
CA ASP A 30 41.84 -40.70 47.69
C ASP A 30 40.42 -41.25 47.87
N GLU A 31 40.02 -41.44 49.12
CA GLU A 31 38.66 -41.79 49.51
C GLU A 31 37.92 -40.47 49.79
N PRO A 32 37.32 -39.81 48.79
CA PRO A 32 36.77 -38.47 48.98
C PRO A 32 35.64 -38.53 50.03
N THR A 33 35.57 -37.53 50.91
CA THR A 33 34.45 -37.40 51.85
C THR A 33 33.15 -37.03 51.13
N GLU A 34 33.28 -36.44 49.93
CA GLU A 34 32.18 -36.21 49.00
C GLU A 34 32.66 -36.49 47.56
N ALA A 35 32.03 -37.45 46.87
CA ALA A 35 32.47 -37.88 45.53
C ALA A 35 32.30 -36.82 44.43
N GLY A 36 31.44 -35.81 44.65
CA GLY A 36 31.10 -34.78 43.66
C GLY A 36 30.22 -35.30 42.51
N THR A 37 29.71 -34.39 41.68
CA THR A 37 28.98 -34.72 40.44
C THR A 37 29.94 -34.66 39.24
N PRO A 38 30.15 -35.74 38.48
CA PRO A 38 31.04 -35.73 37.32
C PRO A 38 30.53 -34.79 36.20
N PRO A 39 31.40 -34.04 35.50
CA PRO A 39 31.03 -33.15 34.39
C PRO A 39 30.78 -33.94 33.09
N THR A 40 29.79 -34.83 33.10
CA THR A 40 29.39 -35.64 31.94
C THR A 40 28.26 -34.98 31.17
N LYS A 41 28.00 -35.44 29.93
CA LYS A 41 26.85 -35.00 29.12
C LYS A 41 25.54 -35.08 29.91
N GLU A 42 25.28 -36.21 30.56
CA GLU A 42 24.08 -36.42 31.39
C GLU A 42 23.93 -35.37 32.50
N ASN A 43 25.04 -34.94 33.13
CA ASN A 43 25.01 -34.00 34.26
C ASN A 43 25.09 -32.52 33.85
N LEU A 44 25.62 -32.20 32.66
CA LEU A 44 25.77 -30.82 32.17
C LEU A 44 24.66 -30.42 31.20
N LEU A 45 24.32 -31.28 30.25
CA LEU A 45 23.24 -31.09 29.28
C LEU A 45 22.67 -32.46 28.88
N SER A 46 21.79 -33.00 29.73
CA SER A 46 21.14 -34.29 29.47
C SER A 46 20.40 -34.29 28.13
N ASP A 47 20.22 -35.46 27.51
CA ASP A 47 19.46 -35.56 26.24
C ASP A 47 18.02 -35.05 26.39
N THR A 48 17.40 -35.25 27.56
CA THR A 48 16.08 -34.69 27.89
C THR A 48 16.10 -33.16 27.90
N THR A 49 17.12 -32.54 28.50
CA THR A 49 17.27 -31.08 28.53
C THR A 49 17.61 -30.53 27.14
N SER A 50 18.50 -31.20 26.39
CA SER A 50 18.83 -30.85 25.01
C SER A 50 17.58 -30.89 24.13
N ALA A 51 16.78 -31.96 24.20
CA ALA A 51 15.52 -32.06 23.47
C ALA A 51 14.53 -30.95 23.82
N ALA A 52 14.42 -30.56 25.11
CA ALA A 52 13.58 -29.45 25.52
C ALA A 52 14.05 -28.08 24.98
N ILE A 53 15.38 -27.88 24.88
CA ILE A 53 15.94 -26.61 24.39
C ILE A 53 15.90 -26.55 22.87
N PHE A 54 16.23 -27.62 22.15
CA PHE A 54 16.45 -27.58 20.70
C PHE A 54 15.34 -28.25 19.86
N ASN A 55 14.39 -28.93 20.50
CA ASN A 55 13.44 -29.83 19.84
C ASN A 55 14.14 -30.96 19.04
N SER A 56 15.37 -31.30 19.43
CA SER A 56 16.13 -32.44 18.92
C SER A 56 17.12 -32.94 19.98
N SER A 57 17.43 -34.23 19.93
CA SER A 57 18.40 -34.89 20.83
C SER A 57 19.81 -34.98 20.22
N SER A 58 20.17 -34.06 19.32
CA SER A 58 21.52 -34.00 18.75
C SER A 58 22.57 -33.65 19.83
N ASP A 59 23.84 -33.95 19.54
CA ASP A 59 24.99 -33.70 20.42
C ASP A 59 25.33 -32.20 20.51
N HIS A 60 24.42 -31.42 21.09
CA HIS A 60 24.63 -30.00 21.36
C HIS A 60 25.53 -29.77 22.57
N THR A 61 26.24 -28.67 22.53
CA THR A 61 27.10 -28.17 23.60
C THR A 61 26.31 -27.30 24.59
N VAL A 62 26.85 -27.15 25.81
CA VAL A 62 26.31 -26.21 26.80
C VAL A 62 26.30 -24.78 26.26
N SER A 63 27.32 -24.38 25.49
CA SER A 63 27.39 -23.05 24.89
C SER A 63 26.25 -22.79 23.90
N GLU A 64 25.93 -23.75 23.04
CA GLU A 64 24.78 -23.64 22.14
C GLU A 64 23.47 -23.53 22.93
N ALA A 65 23.34 -24.29 24.02
CA ALA A 65 22.14 -24.25 24.85
C ALA A 65 21.95 -22.87 25.50
N LEU A 66 23.02 -22.31 26.07
CA LEU A 66 23.01 -20.98 26.65
C LEU A 66 22.72 -19.89 25.61
N ASN A 67 23.27 -20.01 24.39
CA ASN A 67 23.00 -19.08 23.30
C ASN A 67 21.53 -19.14 22.87
N VAL A 68 20.93 -20.32 22.75
CA VAL A 68 19.50 -20.46 22.42
C VAL A 68 18.62 -19.90 23.53
N LEU A 69 18.93 -20.17 24.80
CA LEU A 69 18.17 -19.65 25.94
C LEU A 69 18.27 -18.12 26.03
N ALA A 70 19.45 -17.55 25.80
CA ALA A 70 19.64 -16.11 25.69
C ALA A 70 18.80 -15.54 24.54
N ALA A 71 18.89 -16.11 23.34
CA ALA A 71 18.13 -15.67 22.17
C ALA A 71 16.60 -15.79 22.33
N ARG A 72 16.12 -16.77 23.11
CA ARG A 72 14.69 -16.90 23.46
C ARG A 72 14.21 -15.88 24.49
N SER A 73 15.11 -15.40 25.34
CA SER A 73 14.79 -14.45 26.41
C SER A 73 14.88 -12.99 25.93
N MET A 74 15.56 -12.74 24.81
CA MET A 74 15.71 -11.41 24.24
C MET A 74 14.45 -10.97 23.49
N PRO A 75 13.91 -9.78 23.80
CA PRO A 75 12.78 -9.23 23.05
C PRO A 75 13.15 -9.05 21.58
N LYS A 76 12.29 -9.58 20.71
CA LYS A 76 12.38 -9.44 19.26
C LYS A 76 11.63 -8.21 18.80
N ILE A 77 12.01 -7.68 17.64
CA ILE A 77 11.28 -6.57 17.02
C ILE A 77 9.80 -6.95 16.89
N GLY A 78 8.92 -6.04 17.32
CA GLY A 78 7.49 -6.26 17.41
C GLY A 78 6.99 -6.72 18.78
N ASP A 79 7.86 -7.24 19.65
CA ASP A 79 7.46 -7.63 21.01
C ASP A 79 7.06 -6.39 21.82
N ILE A 80 5.94 -6.52 22.55
CA ILE A 80 5.44 -5.49 23.44
C ILE A 80 5.82 -5.81 24.87
N LYS A 81 6.42 -4.83 25.55
CA LYS A 81 6.79 -4.91 26.96
C LYS A 81 6.08 -3.80 27.73
N THR A 82 5.44 -4.17 28.83
CA THR A 82 4.91 -3.20 29.80
C THR A 82 5.96 -2.90 30.85
N SER A 83 6.04 -1.63 31.27
CA SER A 83 6.98 -1.18 32.29
C SER A 83 6.47 0.06 33.01
N SER A 84 6.70 0.16 34.31
CA SER A 84 6.48 1.41 35.05
C SER A 84 7.54 2.48 34.75
N ARG A 85 8.63 2.13 34.04
CA ARG A 85 9.64 3.09 33.58
C ARG A 85 9.07 3.98 32.47
N THR A 86 9.43 5.25 32.48
CA THR A 86 9.04 6.25 31.47
C THR A 86 9.88 6.20 30.19
N GLY A 87 10.88 5.31 30.11
CA GLY A 87 11.62 5.01 28.89
C GLY A 87 12.43 3.73 29.01
N LEU A 88 12.63 3.04 27.88
CA LEU A 88 13.40 1.79 27.77
C LEU A 88 14.62 1.89 26.84
N GLY A 89 15.00 3.11 26.41
CA GLY A 89 16.09 3.35 25.47
C GLY A 89 15.63 3.48 24.01
N SER A 90 16.57 3.77 23.11
CA SER A 90 16.29 4.08 21.69
C SER A 90 15.75 2.90 20.87
N ASN A 91 15.93 1.68 21.36
CA ASN A 91 15.46 0.48 20.68
C ASN A 91 13.98 0.18 20.91
N TRP A 92 13.33 0.98 21.77
CA TRP A 92 11.95 0.81 22.20
C TRP A 92 11.14 2.07 21.89
N LEU A 93 9.99 1.88 21.27
CA LEU A 93 9.05 2.97 20.98
C LEU A 93 7.83 2.84 21.88
N LEU A 94 7.32 3.97 22.36
CA LEU A 94 6.12 4.01 23.20
C LEU A 94 4.89 3.66 22.36
N CYS A 95 4.05 2.73 22.85
CA CYS A 95 2.80 2.35 22.20
C CYS A 95 1.71 3.40 22.43
N ASN A 96 1.83 4.55 21.77
CA ASN A 96 0.95 5.71 21.94
C ASN A 96 0.18 6.12 20.67
N GLY A 97 0.20 5.30 19.61
CA GLY A 97 -0.44 5.67 18.34
C GLY A 97 0.40 6.59 17.44
N ALA A 98 1.62 6.99 17.85
CA ALA A 98 2.46 7.87 17.05
C ALA A 98 2.88 7.18 15.75
N THR A 99 3.06 7.98 14.69
CA THR A 99 3.58 7.47 13.43
C THR A 99 5.09 7.25 13.50
N PHE A 100 5.60 6.32 12.69
CA PHE A 100 7.03 6.02 12.62
C PHE A 100 7.50 5.86 11.17
N SER A 101 8.81 6.06 10.94
CA SER A 101 9.37 5.94 9.60
C SER A 101 9.72 4.48 9.27
N PRO A 102 9.15 3.89 8.21
CA PRO A 102 9.49 2.52 7.81
C PRO A 102 10.93 2.38 7.33
N SER A 103 11.57 3.45 6.84
CA SER A 103 12.99 3.45 6.49
C SER A 103 13.91 3.34 7.71
N THR A 104 13.48 3.86 8.86
CA THR A 104 14.23 3.79 10.12
C THR A 104 13.97 2.47 10.84
N TYR A 105 12.73 1.97 10.81
CA TYR A 105 12.29 0.79 11.53
C TYR A 105 11.78 -0.30 10.58
N ALA A 106 12.61 -0.70 9.60
CA ALA A 106 12.19 -1.57 8.50
C ALA A 106 11.60 -2.92 8.96
N SER A 107 12.22 -3.57 9.94
CA SER A 107 11.74 -4.84 10.49
C SER A 107 10.41 -4.68 11.22
N LEU A 108 10.20 -3.56 11.94
CA LEU A 108 8.92 -3.28 12.59
C LEU A 108 7.84 -2.94 11.56
N ALA A 109 8.17 -2.15 10.54
CA ALA A 109 7.28 -1.82 9.44
C ALA A 109 6.78 -3.06 8.70
N ALA A 110 7.63 -4.09 8.54
CA ALA A 110 7.21 -5.35 7.94
C ALA A 110 6.11 -6.06 8.75
N LEU A 111 6.08 -5.87 10.08
CA LEU A 111 5.08 -6.42 10.99
C LEU A 111 3.84 -5.53 11.16
N GLN A 112 4.01 -4.21 11.03
CA GLN A 112 2.98 -3.19 11.28
C GLN A 112 2.66 -2.40 10.00
N LYS A 113 2.42 -3.12 8.91
CA LYS A 113 2.00 -2.48 7.64
C LYS A 113 0.64 -1.81 7.83
N PRO A 114 0.40 -0.65 7.21
CA PRO A 114 -0.91 -0.02 7.22
C PRO A 114 -2.00 -1.02 6.83
N SER A 115 -2.97 -1.21 7.72
CA SER A 115 -4.15 -2.00 7.44
C SER A 115 -5.07 -1.26 6.48
N ILE A 116 -5.94 -2.01 5.81
CA ILE A 116 -7.01 -1.45 4.99
C ILE A 116 -7.86 -0.44 5.77
N LEU A 117 -8.01 -0.69 7.07
CA LEU A 117 -8.84 0.08 7.99
C LEU A 117 -8.11 1.29 8.60
N ASP A 118 -6.80 1.40 8.42
CA ASP A 118 -5.99 2.47 9.02
C ASP A 118 -6.05 3.78 8.24
N VAL A 119 -6.93 3.89 7.24
CA VAL A 119 -7.17 5.14 6.49
C VAL A 119 -8.02 6.09 7.34
N ASN A 120 -7.50 6.45 8.51
CA ASN A 120 -8.26 7.09 9.58
C ASN A 120 -7.76 8.51 9.94
N ILE A 121 -6.74 9.01 9.25
CA ILE A 121 -6.15 10.32 9.52
C ILE A 121 -6.64 11.33 8.48
N VAL A 122 -7.02 12.52 8.91
CA VAL A 122 -7.46 13.62 8.04
C VAL A 122 -6.45 14.76 8.10
N LYS A 123 -6.01 15.24 6.93
CA LYS A 123 -5.12 16.39 6.78
C LYS A 123 -5.71 17.39 5.81
N THR A 124 -5.66 18.67 6.17
CA THR A 124 -5.99 19.75 5.22
C THR A 124 -4.87 19.88 4.18
N VAL A 125 -5.24 19.75 2.90
CA VAL A 125 -4.38 20.05 1.76
C VAL A 125 -4.55 21.52 1.41
N ASN A 126 -5.74 21.90 0.94
CA ASN A 126 -6.14 23.29 0.72
C ASN A 126 -7.65 23.35 0.43
N THR A 127 -8.42 24.05 1.25
CA THR A 127 -9.89 24.12 1.20
C THR A 127 -10.44 25.13 0.19
N SER A 128 -9.58 25.93 -0.43
CA SER A 128 -9.98 26.93 -1.45
C SER A 128 -10.14 26.32 -2.84
N TYR A 129 -9.75 25.05 -3.02
CA TYR A 129 -9.64 24.42 -4.32
C TYR A 129 -10.44 23.12 -4.37
N TYR A 130 -11.02 22.85 -5.54
CA TYR A 130 -11.64 21.58 -5.86
C TYR A 130 -10.58 20.63 -6.40
N TRP A 131 -10.33 19.52 -5.70
CA TRP A 131 -9.38 18.48 -6.12
C TRP A 131 -10.10 17.33 -6.79
N ALA A 132 -9.79 17.09 -8.06
CA ALA A 132 -10.46 16.08 -8.89
C ALA A 132 -9.83 14.70 -8.77
N SER A 133 -8.50 14.64 -8.71
CA SER A 133 -7.73 13.39 -8.73
C SER A 133 -6.50 13.49 -7.84
N VAL A 134 -6.04 12.34 -7.35
CA VAL A 134 -4.73 12.17 -6.69
C VAL A 134 -4.06 10.91 -7.24
N GLN A 135 -2.76 10.98 -7.49
CA GLN A 135 -1.94 9.86 -7.93
C GLN A 135 -0.61 9.85 -7.17
N TYR A 136 -0.05 8.65 -6.96
CA TYR A 136 1.32 8.51 -6.47
C TYR A 136 2.25 8.24 -7.65
N VAL A 137 3.00 9.26 -8.07
CA VAL A 137 3.88 9.17 -9.23
C VAL A 137 5.16 9.96 -8.98
N ASN A 138 6.28 9.45 -9.51
CA ASN A 138 7.62 10.03 -9.34
C ASN A 138 8.02 10.30 -7.87
N GLY A 139 7.57 9.46 -6.93
CA GLY A 139 7.88 9.59 -5.51
C GLY A 139 7.00 10.57 -4.73
N TYR A 140 6.00 11.19 -5.37
CA TYR A 140 5.09 12.14 -4.76
C TYR A 140 3.64 11.68 -4.84
N TYR A 141 2.88 11.96 -3.80
CA TYR A 141 1.43 12.13 -3.93
C TYR A 141 1.18 13.47 -4.61
N ILE A 142 0.45 13.46 -5.72
CA ILE A 142 0.12 14.67 -6.46
C ILE A 142 -1.38 14.69 -6.70
N ALA A 143 -2.04 15.70 -6.13
CA ALA A 143 -3.42 16.05 -6.42
C ALA A 143 -3.48 17.11 -7.52
N CYS A 144 -4.46 17.02 -8.41
CA CYS A 144 -4.74 18.05 -9.40
C CYS A 144 -6.18 18.54 -9.28
N GLY A 145 -6.37 19.83 -9.53
CA GLY A 145 -7.65 20.49 -9.30
C GLY A 145 -7.67 21.91 -9.83
N TYR A 146 -8.65 22.68 -9.37
CA TYR A 146 -8.83 24.07 -9.79
C TYR A 146 -9.49 24.91 -8.69
N ASP A 147 -9.39 26.24 -8.78
CA ASP A 147 -10.12 27.13 -7.86
C ASP A 147 -11.60 27.31 -8.23
N SER A 148 -12.42 27.54 -7.21
CA SER A 148 -13.88 27.66 -7.38
C SER A 148 -14.33 28.94 -8.08
N THR A 149 -13.47 29.94 -8.21
CA THR A 149 -13.86 31.28 -8.67
C THR A 149 -13.65 31.42 -10.18
N ASN A 150 -12.44 31.17 -10.64
CA ASN A 150 -12.02 31.37 -12.03
C ASN A 150 -11.58 30.06 -12.70
N HIS A 151 -11.51 28.97 -11.95
CA HIS A 151 -11.01 27.68 -12.43
C HIS A 151 -9.61 27.80 -13.06
N TYR A 152 -8.68 28.50 -12.41
CA TYR A 152 -7.26 28.30 -12.65
C TYR A 152 -6.88 26.90 -12.18
N ALA A 153 -6.00 26.24 -12.93
CA ALA A 153 -5.55 24.90 -12.62
C ALA A 153 -4.48 24.95 -11.52
N TYR A 154 -4.60 24.04 -10.56
CA TYR A 154 -3.66 23.85 -9.47
C TYR A 154 -3.22 22.39 -9.37
N ILE A 155 -2.03 22.19 -8.84
CA ILE A 155 -1.63 20.93 -8.24
C ILE A 155 -1.29 21.15 -6.77
N ALA A 156 -1.41 20.10 -5.97
CA ALA A 156 -0.78 20.02 -4.66
C ALA A 156 0.03 18.74 -4.57
N TYR A 157 1.19 18.77 -3.92
CA TYR A 157 2.01 17.57 -3.78
C TYR A 157 2.71 17.46 -2.43
N ALA A 158 3.01 16.21 -2.06
CA ALA A 158 3.72 15.84 -0.84
C ALA A 158 4.47 14.52 -1.04
N LEU A 159 5.55 14.28 -0.28
CA LEU A 159 6.26 13.00 -0.30
C LEU A 159 5.43 11.92 0.40
N LYS A 160 4.82 12.29 1.54
CA LYS A 160 3.88 11.45 2.28
C LYS A 160 2.55 12.16 2.47
N PRO A 161 1.43 11.44 2.62
CA PRO A 161 0.12 12.07 2.75
C PRO A 161 0.00 12.97 3.98
N GLY A 162 0.70 12.63 5.07
CA GLY A 162 0.71 13.38 6.33
C GLY A 162 1.62 14.61 6.36
N ASP A 163 2.50 14.77 5.37
CA ASP A 163 3.39 15.93 5.27
C ASP A 163 2.60 17.21 4.99
N THR A 164 3.28 18.35 5.05
CA THR A 164 2.73 19.61 4.52
C THR A 164 2.70 19.54 3.00
N TRP A 165 1.52 19.75 2.40
CA TRP A 165 1.35 19.77 0.95
C TRP A 165 1.74 21.13 0.37
N THR A 166 2.53 21.13 -0.70
CA THR A 166 2.85 22.34 -1.45
C THR A 166 1.85 22.52 -2.58
N THR A 167 1.17 23.67 -2.64
CA THR A 167 0.21 24.00 -3.71
C THR A 167 0.84 24.92 -4.74
N VAL A 168 0.63 24.63 -6.03
CA VAL A 168 1.18 25.38 -7.16
C VAL A 168 0.08 25.66 -8.18
N GLN A 169 -0.09 26.93 -8.56
CA GLN A 169 -0.91 27.29 -9.71
C GLN A 169 -0.15 26.92 -10.98
N ILE A 170 -0.75 26.11 -11.85
CA ILE A 170 -0.09 25.60 -13.05
C ILE A 170 -0.60 26.23 -14.35
N SER A 171 -1.75 26.92 -14.33
CA SER A 171 -2.24 27.71 -15.48
C SER A 171 -2.18 29.21 -15.23
N SER A 172 -1.83 29.96 -16.27
CA SER A 172 -1.89 31.44 -16.29
C SER A 172 -3.24 31.97 -16.80
N THR A 173 -4.08 31.10 -17.35
CA THR A 173 -5.41 31.43 -17.87
C THR A 173 -6.51 30.76 -17.04
N ALA A 174 -7.64 31.44 -16.94
CA ALA A 174 -8.86 30.92 -16.30
C ALA A 174 -9.50 29.78 -17.12
N TYR A 175 -10.43 29.06 -16.50
CA TYR A 175 -11.18 27.95 -17.11
C TYR A 175 -10.32 26.78 -17.60
N VAL A 176 -9.32 26.42 -16.80
CA VAL A 176 -8.46 25.25 -17.00
C VAL A 176 -8.72 24.26 -15.87
N ARG A 177 -9.28 23.10 -16.21
CA ARG A 177 -9.77 22.12 -15.23
C ARG A 177 -9.08 20.77 -15.44
N PRO A 178 -8.01 20.46 -14.69
CA PRO A 178 -7.40 19.14 -14.73
C PRO A 178 -8.25 18.13 -13.95
N ASN A 179 -8.55 16.99 -14.57
CA ASN A 179 -9.32 15.89 -13.98
C ASN A 179 -8.44 14.71 -13.57
N SER A 180 -7.28 14.57 -14.20
CA SER A 180 -6.35 13.46 -13.95
C SER A 180 -4.92 13.91 -14.17
N ILE A 181 -3.98 13.24 -13.53
CA ILE A 181 -2.55 13.54 -13.63
C ILE A 181 -1.74 12.26 -13.74
N THR A 182 -0.63 12.31 -14.46
CA THR A 182 0.33 11.21 -14.53
C THR A 182 1.76 11.76 -14.60
N TYR A 183 2.73 10.86 -14.46
CA TYR A 183 4.13 11.15 -14.74
C TYR A 183 4.70 10.06 -15.63
N GLY A 184 5.46 10.48 -16.64
CA GLY A 184 6.08 9.57 -17.58
C GLY A 184 7.11 10.30 -18.42
N ASN A 185 8.11 9.58 -18.92
CA ASN A 185 9.10 10.15 -19.85
C ASN A 185 9.74 11.49 -19.39
N GLY A 186 9.89 11.72 -18.07
CA GLY A 186 10.41 12.99 -17.53
C GLY A 186 9.41 14.14 -17.40
N TYR A 187 8.13 13.93 -17.72
CA TYR A 187 7.08 14.95 -17.67
C TYR A 187 5.99 14.61 -16.67
N TYR A 188 5.57 15.63 -15.92
CA TYR A 188 4.27 15.66 -15.26
C TYR A 188 3.23 16.13 -16.28
N VAL A 189 2.13 15.41 -16.40
CA VAL A 189 1.07 15.72 -17.37
C VAL A 189 -0.29 15.62 -16.69
N ALA A 190 -1.00 16.74 -16.62
CA ALA A 190 -2.39 16.81 -16.23
C ALA A 190 -3.29 16.81 -17.48
N ALA A 191 -4.39 16.07 -17.45
CA ALA A 191 -5.38 16.04 -18.52
C ALA A 191 -6.73 16.53 -18.02
N GLY A 192 -7.47 17.23 -18.88
CA GLY A 192 -8.74 17.81 -18.53
C GLY A 192 -9.27 18.68 -19.66
N SER A 193 -9.57 19.94 -19.35
CA SER A 193 -10.05 20.91 -20.33
C SER A 193 -9.43 22.30 -20.20
N THR A 194 -9.47 23.06 -21.28
CA THR A 194 -9.13 24.50 -21.34
C THR A 194 -10.30 25.34 -21.85
N THR A 195 -10.28 26.64 -21.53
CA THR A 195 -11.24 27.67 -21.94
C THR A 195 -12.64 27.51 -21.32
N SER A 196 -13.45 28.58 -21.38
CA SER A 196 -14.85 28.54 -20.95
C SER A 196 -15.69 27.52 -21.73
N SER A 197 -15.25 27.11 -22.93
CA SER A 197 -15.92 26.10 -23.74
C SER A 197 -15.60 24.67 -23.32
N GLY A 198 -14.62 24.44 -22.44
CA GLY A 198 -14.33 23.09 -21.91
C GLY A 198 -13.63 22.15 -22.92
N TYR A 199 -12.87 22.70 -23.87
CA TYR A 199 -12.19 21.89 -24.89
C TYR A 199 -11.15 20.93 -24.26
N PRO A 200 -11.06 19.66 -24.73
CA PRO A 200 -10.11 18.69 -24.22
C PRO A 200 -8.67 19.16 -24.39
N ALA A 201 -7.92 19.12 -23.29
CA ALA A 201 -6.57 19.64 -23.23
C ALA A 201 -5.70 18.89 -22.22
N ILE A 202 -4.40 19.06 -22.39
CA ILE A 202 -3.38 18.61 -21.43
C ILE A 202 -2.53 19.81 -20.99
N MET A 203 -1.97 19.74 -19.79
CA MET A 203 -0.97 20.66 -19.27
C MET A 203 0.24 19.85 -18.85
N TYR A 204 1.45 20.30 -19.18
CA TYR A 204 2.65 19.57 -18.81
C TYR A 204 3.80 20.47 -18.36
N SER A 205 4.70 19.87 -17.58
CA SER A 205 5.97 20.45 -17.16
C SER A 205 6.98 19.33 -16.86
N THR A 206 8.27 19.61 -17.00
CA THR A 206 9.34 18.75 -16.50
C THR A 206 9.62 18.98 -15.01
N THR A 207 9.15 20.12 -14.48
CA THR A 207 9.41 20.56 -13.11
C THR A 207 8.10 20.76 -12.38
N LEU A 208 7.89 19.98 -11.31
CA LEU A 208 6.66 19.98 -10.52
C LEU A 208 6.36 21.35 -9.90
N THR A 209 7.40 22.09 -9.48
CA THR A 209 7.29 23.39 -8.82
C THR A 209 7.05 24.57 -9.77
N SER A 210 7.03 24.33 -11.09
CA SER A 210 6.80 25.39 -12.08
C SER A 210 5.41 25.99 -11.95
N THR A 211 5.30 27.31 -11.90
CA THR A 211 4.04 28.06 -11.84
C THR A 211 3.44 28.34 -13.23
N SER A 212 4.02 27.78 -14.29
CA SER A 212 3.59 28.00 -15.68
C SER A 212 3.81 26.73 -16.49
N TRP A 213 2.86 25.79 -16.38
CA TRP A 213 2.87 24.60 -17.21
C TRP A 213 2.42 24.94 -18.62
N THR A 214 2.93 24.21 -19.62
CA THR A 214 2.51 24.39 -21.01
C THR A 214 1.19 23.69 -21.22
N ALA A 215 0.16 24.45 -21.63
CA ALA A 215 -1.15 23.93 -21.98
C ALA A 215 -1.25 23.66 -23.49
N VAL A 216 -1.79 22.51 -23.87
CA VAL A 216 -2.03 22.12 -25.27
C VAL A 216 -3.49 21.71 -25.39
N GLN A 217 -4.26 22.49 -26.16
CA GLN A 217 -5.61 22.13 -26.55
C GLN A 217 -5.52 21.12 -27.70
N LEU A 218 -6.11 19.93 -27.51
CA LEU A 218 -5.94 18.81 -28.44
C LEU A 218 -7.04 18.74 -29.50
N THR A 219 -8.24 19.24 -29.20
CA THR A 219 -9.32 19.32 -30.18
C THR A 219 -10.31 20.43 -29.84
N THR A 220 -10.99 20.96 -30.86
CA THR A 220 -12.16 21.86 -30.75
C THR A 220 -13.46 21.17 -31.16
N SER A 221 -13.41 19.90 -31.58
CA SER A 221 -14.57 19.17 -32.10
C SER A 221 -15.51 18.62 -31.01
N SER A 222 -15.19 18.85 -29.74
CA SER A 222 -15.96 18.42 -28.58
C SER A 222 -15.61 19.28 -27.37
N THR A 223 -16.57 19.47 -26.48
CA THR A 223 -16.41 20.15 -25.18
C THR A 223 -16.32 19.17 -24.01
N ASP A 224 -16.10 17.88 -24.30
CA ASP A 224 -16.06 16.82 -23.29
C ASP A 224 -14.64 16.66 -22.75
N ALA A 225 -14.35 17.33 -21.63
CA ALA A 225 -13.05 17.28 -20.95
C ALA A 225 -12.47 15.85 -20.84
N PHE A 226 -11.15 15.71 -20.97
CA PHE A 226 -10.52 14.42 -20.68
C PHE A 226 -10.74 14.04 -19.20
N ALA A 227 -11.17 12.80 -18.98
CA ALA A 227 -11.47 12.28 -17.65
C ALA A 227 -10.25 11.57 -17.04
N GLY A 228 -9.37 11.02 -17.89
CA GLY A 228 -8.21 10.27 -17.46
C GLY A 228 -7.02 10.40 -18.40
N ILE A 229 -5.82 10.22 -17.85
CA ILE A 229 -4.57 10.08 -18.59
C ILE A 229 -3.71 8.96 -18.00
N ALA A 230 -3.07 8.18 -18.87
CA ALA A 230 -2.11 7.16 -18.48
C ALA A 230 -0.83 7.30 -19.29
N TYR A 231 0.30 6.91 -18.69
CA TYR A 231 1.56 6.72 -19.38
C TYR A 231 1.98 5.26 -19.32
N GLY A 232 2.45 4.72 -20.44
CA GLY A 232 2.92 3.35 -20.54
C GLY A 232 3.37 3.01 -21.96
N ASN A 233 4.20 1.99 -22.12
CA ASN A 233 4.73 1.59 -23.43
C ASN A 233 5.31 2.75 -24.28
N GLY A 234 5.85 3.81 -23.65
CA GLY A 234 6.37 4.99 -24.36
C GLY A 234 5.34 6.01 -24.85
N TYR A 235 4.05 5.87 -24.48
CA TYR A 235 2.98 6.79 -24.89
C TYR A 235 2.27 7.40 -23.68
N PHE A 236 1.89 8.67 -23.82
CA PHE A 236 0.80 9.28 -23.08
C PHE A 236 -0.50 9.03 -23.82
N VAL A 237 -1.54 8.64 -23.10
CA VAL A 237 -2.89 8.42 -23.65
C VAL A 237 -3.89 9.11 -22.74
N ALA A 238 -4.59 10.12 -23.28
CA ALA A 238 -5.67 10.83 -22.61
C ALA A 238 -7.01 10.46 -23.24
N THR A 239 -8.05 10.31 -22.43
CA THR A 239 -9.39 9.98 -22.92
C THR A 239 -10.47 10.60 -22.05
N ASN A 240 -11.61 10.93 -22.65
CA ASN A 240 -12.79 11.35 -21.90
C ASN A 240 -13.63 10.15 -21.42
N GLY A 241 -13.11 8.93 -21.63
CA GLY A 241 -13.83 7.71 -21.32
C GLY A 241 -15.10 7.59 -22.15
N GLY A 242 -15.21 8.30 -23.27
CA GLY A 242 -16.41 8.29 -24.08
C GLY A 242 -16.15 8.13 -25.55
N ARG A 243 -16.24 9.21 -26.32
CA ARG A 243 -16.00 9.17 -27.76
C ARG A 243 -14.55 9.46 -28.14
N TYR A 244 -13.81 10.24 -27.37
CA TYR A 244 -12.53 10.80 -27.79
C TYR A 244 -11.35 10.26 -26.99
N TYR A 245 -10.23 10.13 -27.68
CA TYR A 245 -8.93 9.91 -27.07
C TYR A 245 -7.84 10.62 -27.86
N ALA A 246 -6.72 10.88 -27.22
CA ALA A 246 -5.54 11.44 -27.84
C ALA A 246 -4.29 10.76 -27.29
N TYR A 247 -3.25 10.64 -28.10
CA TYR A 247 -1.98 10.07 -27.68
C TYR A 247 -0.77 10.72 -28.34
N ALA A 248 0.36 10.69 -27.62
CA ALA A 248 1.66 11.17 -28.08
C ALA A 248 2.79 10.45 -27.33
N THR A 249 4.01 10.45 -27.87
CA THR A 249 5.20 9.92 -27.19
C THR A 249 5.82 10.94 -26.21
N THR A 250 5.61 12.22 -26.47
CA THR A 250 5.96 13.33 -25.59
C THR A 250 4.79 14.32 -25.54
N PRO A 251 4.54 15.00 -24.41
CA PRO A 251 3.42 15.92 -24.32
C PRO A 251 3.65 17.22 -25.13
N SER A 252 4.91 17.55 -25.42
CA SER A 252 5.33 18.65 -26.30
C SER A 252 5.31 18.31 -27.79
N GLY A 253 5.17 17.04 -28.14
CA GLY A 253 5.16 16.56 -29.52
C GLY A 253 3.79 16.67 -30.19
N THR A 254 3.68 16.08 -31.37
CA THR A 254 2.41 15.98 -32.09
C THR A 254 1.51 14.93 -31.44
N TRP A 255 0.30 15.36 -31.09
CA TRP A 255 -0.75 14.47 -30.59
C TRP A 255 -1.60 13.95 -31.74
N SER A 256 -1.82 12.64 -31.76
CA SER A 256 -2.83 12.01 -32.60
C SER A 256 -4.16 11.96 -31.86
N VAL A 257 -5.22 12.46 -32.47
CA VAL A 257 -6.57 12.46 -31.90
C VAL A 257 -7.42 11.45 -32.65
N GLY A 258 -8.13 10.60 -31.91
CA GLY A 258 -8.99 9.56 -32.46
C GLY A 258 -10.37 9.55 -31.81
N THR A 259 -11.30 8.86 -32.47
CA THR A 259 -12.64 8.59 -31.95
C THR A 259 -12.90 7.10 -31.86
N TYR A 260 -13.54 6.66 -30.78
CA TYR A 260 -14.09 5.32 -30.69
C TYR A 260 -15.37 5.19 -31.52
N ALA A 261 -15.65 3.98 -32.02
CA ALA A 261 -16.80 3.71 -32.89
C ALA A 261 -18.18 3.93 -32.23
N SER A 262 -18.25 3.86 -30.89
CA SER A 262 -19.42 4.19 -30.07
C SER A 262 -18.97 4.97 -28.82
N GLY A 263 -19.83 5.78 -28.21
CA GLY A 263 -19.49 6.46 -26.96
C GLY A 263 -19.65 5.51 -25.75
N VAL A 264 -18.68 5.54 -24.84
CA VAL A 264 -18.95 5.12 -23.44
C VAL A 264 -19.13 6.38 -22.57
N SER A 265 -19.56 6.24 -21.32
CA SER A 265 -19.77 7.33 -20.39
C SER A 265 -19.02 7.03 -19.10
N GLY A 266 -18.43 8.07 -18.51
CA GLY A 266 -17.81 8.02 -17.17
C GLY A 266 -16.67 7.01 -17.05
N GLY A 267 -15.62 7.17 -17.87
CA GLY A 267 -14.54 6.18 -17.97
C GLY A 267 -13.23 6.55 -17.30
N CYS A 268 -12.56 5.52 -16.76
CA CYS A 268 -11.19 5.58 -16.25
C CYS A 268 -10.21 4.96 -17.26
N ILE A 269 -8.92 5.31 -17.18
CA ILE A 269 -7.85 4.74 -18.01
C ILE A 269 -6.65 4.36 -17.14
N ALA A 270 -6.00 3.25 -17.46
CA ALA A 270 -4.72 2.86 -16.89
C ALA A 270 -3.89 2.08 -17.91
N TYR A 271 -2.56 2.11 -17.76
CA TYR A 271 -1.68 1.17 -18.44
C TYR A 271 -1.36 0.01 -17.50
N LEU A 272 -1.85 -1.17 -17.82
CA LEU A 272 -1.83 -2.32 -16.94
C LEU A 272 -1.63 -3.63 -17.72
N ASN A 273 -0.72 -4.47 -17.22
CA ASN A 273 -0.37 -5.76 -17.82
C ASN A 273 -0.08 -5.70 -19.33
N GLY A 274 0.62 -4.65 -19.80
CA GLY A 274 0.99 -4.48 -21.21
C GLY A 274 -0.05 -3.77 -22.10
N TYR A 275 -1.18 -3.33 -21.55
CA TYR A 275 -2.25 -2.69 -22.30
C TYR A 275 -2.64 -1.35 -21.68
N PHE A 276 -2.92 -0.35 -22.52
CA PHE A 276 -3.84 0.72 -22.14
C PHE A 276 -5.23 0.14 -22.05
N VAL A 277 -5.94 0.41 -20.97
CA VAL A 277 -7.32 -0.08 -20.77
C VAL A 277 -8.19 1.06 -20.31
N VAL A 278 -9.29 1.26 -21.03
CA VAL A 278 -10.37 2.19 -20.72
C VAL A 278 -11.60 1.38 -20.34
N ALA A 279 -12.17 1.64 -19.17
CA ALA A 279 -13.46 1.09 -18.76
C ALA A 279 -14.51 2.19 -18.78
N GLY A 280 -15.75 1.89 -19.18
CA GLY A 280 -16.88 2.83 -19.14
C GLY A 280 -18.20 2.14 -19.50
N THR A 281 -19.31 2.88 -19.48
CA THR A 281 -20.65 2.34 -19.78
C THR A 281 -21.23 2.91 -21.08
N THR A 282 -21.81 2.08 -21.96
CA THR A 282 -22.31 2.56 -23.27
C THR A 282 -23.67 3.25 -23.19
N ALA A 283 -24.52 2.91 -22.22
CA ALA A 283 -25.80 3.54 -21.95
C ALA A 283 -26.24 3.26 -20.51
N VAL A 284 -27.16 4.09 -19.97
CA VAL A 284 -27.87 3.81 -18.72
C VAL A 284 -28.63 2.49 -18.92
N SER A 285 -28.34 1.45 -18.14
CA SER A 285 -28.76 0.03 -18.27
C SER A 285 -27.87 -0.93 -19.10
N SER A 286 -26.87 -0.44 -19.84
CA SER A 286 -25.94 -1.30 -20.58
C SER A 286 -24.71 -1.65 -19.73
N GLY A 287 -24.23 -2.88 -19.88
CA GLY A 287 -23.06 -3.37 -19.15
C GLY A 287 -21.77 -2.57 -19.41
N ILE A 288 -20.75 -2.83 -18.61
CA ILE A 288 -19.43 -2.20 -18.78
C ILE A 288 -18.83 -2.63 -20.12
N THR A 289 -18.29 -1.67 -20.85
CA THR A 289 -17.47 -1.90 -22.05
C THR A 289 -16.03 -1.53 -21.75
N LEU A 290 -15.12 -2.39 -22.18
CA LEU A 290 -13.70 -2.19 -22.10
C LEU A 290 -13.16 -1.87 -23.49
N ARG A 291 -12.18 -0.97 -23.52
CA ARG A 291 -11.33 -0.76 -24.68
C ARG A 291 -9.90 -0.97 -24.26
N TYR A 292 -9.15 -1.75 -25.03
CA TYR A 292 -7.76 -1.94 -24.73
C TYR A 292 -6.88 -2.01 -25.97
N ALA A 293 -5.64 -1.59 -25.79
CA ALA A 293 -4.65 -1.45 -26.84
C ALA A 293 -3.24 -1.63 -26.29
N THR A 294 -2.37 -2.34 -27.01
CA THR A 294 -0.92 -2.34 -26.74
C THR A 294 -0.26 -1.06 -27.26
N THR A 295 -0.76 -0.55 -28.39
CA THR A 295 -0.41 0.74 -28.97
C THR A 295 -1.68 1.55 -29.24
N PRO A 296 -1.75 2.84 -28.87
CA PRO A 296 -3.00 3.62 -28.89
C PRO A 296 -3.53 3.96 -30.29
N SER A 297 -2.89 3.48 -31.35
CA SER A 297 -3.33 3.61 -32.74
C SER A 297 -4.45 2.63 -33.12
N SER A 298 -4.63 1.53 -32.39
CA SER A 298 -5.66 0.51 -32.67
C SER A 298 -6.24 -0.05 -31.37
N TRP A 299 -7.56 0.02 -31.23
CA TRP A 299 -8.28 -0.36 -30.00
C TRP A 299 -9.19 -1.54 -30.23
N THR A 300 -9.11 -2.52 -29.33
CA THR A 300 -10.09 -3.62 -29.23
C THR A 300 -11.19 -3.21 -28.26
N SER A 301 -12.46 -3.39 -28.64
CA SER A 301 -13.62 -3.11 -27.77
C SER A 301 -14.31 -4.41 -27.37
N VAL A 302 -14.60 -4.58 -26.08
CA VAL A 302 -15.22 -5.79 -25.52
C VAL A 302 -16.30 -5.39 -24.52
N SER A 303 -17.50 -5.96 -24.65
CA SER A 303 -18.51 -5.88 -23.59
C SER A 303 -18.22 -6.95 -22.53
N THR A 304 -18.31 -6.60 -21.25
CA THR A 304 -18.14 -7.58 -20.17
C THR A 304 -19.29 -8.58 -20.08
N GLY A 305 -20.42 -8.31 -20.75
CA GLY A 305 -21.64 -9.13 -20.65
C GLY A 305 -22.40 -8.98 -19.33
N ILE A 306 -21.89 -8.16 -18.40
CA ILE A 306 -22.53 -7.91 -17.10
C ILE A 306 -23.49 -6.73 -17.23
N THR A 307 -24.78 -7.00 -17.29
CA THR A 307 -25.83 -5.96 -17.25
C THR A 307 -26.14 -5.57 -15.81
N THR A 308 -26.32 -4.28 -15.56
CA THR A 308 -26.50 -3.76 -14.20
C THR A 308 -27.88 -4.00 -13.61
N GLY A 309 -28.88 -4.42 -14.40
CA GLY A 309 -30.27 -4.63 -13.97
C GLY A 309 -30.94 -3.40 -13.33
N SER A 310 -30.21 -2.28 -13.29
CA SER A 310 -30.51 -1.06 -12.55
C SER A 310 -30.79 0.04 -13.55
N SER A 311 -31.78 0.88 -13.23
CA SER A 311 -32.05 2.13 -13.93
C SER A 311 -31.00 3.21 -13.61
N ASP A 312 -30.15 3.00 -12.60
CA ASP A 312 -29.12 3.95 -12.21
C ASP A 312 -27.91 3.89 -13.15
N SER A 313 -27.32 5.07 -13.40
CA SER A 313 -26.08 5.17 -14.17
C SER A 313 -24.91 4.62 -13.36
N LEU A 314 -24.27 3.57 -13.87
CA LEU A 314 -23.02 3.06 -13.35
C LEU A 314 -21.86 3.90 -13.90
N ILE A 315 -21.03 4.43 -13.01
CA ILE A 315 -19.84 5.19 -13.33
C ILE A 315 -18.62 4.34 -12.96
N THR A 316 -17.74 4.06 -13.92
CA THR A 316 -16.49 3.36 -13.64
C THR A 316 -15.47 4.34 -13.09
N SER A 317 -14.98 4.08 -11.88
CA SER A 317 -14.06 5.00 -11.19
C SER A 317 -12.61 4.56 -11.28
N SER A 318 -12.36 3.24 -11.35
CA SER A 318 -11.02 2.70 -11.27
C SER A 318 -10.91 1.35 -11.96
N ILE A 319 -9.74 1.10 -12.55
CA ILE A 319 -9.33 -0.19 -13.09
C ILE A 319 -7.90 -0.49 -12.68
N ALA A 320 -7.63 -1.73 -12.29
CA ALA A 320 -6.30 -2.19 -11.92
C ALA A 320 -6.05 -3.64 -12.38
N TYR A 321 -4.77 -4.01 -12.52
CA TYR A 321 -4.37 -5.41 -12.66
C TYR A 321 -3.56 -5.83 -11.43
N GLN A 322 -4.17 -6.62 -10.56
CA GLN A 322 -3.65 -6.92 -9.23
C GLN A 322 -3.92 -8.38 -8.86
N ASN A 323 -2.92 -9.04 -8.27
CA ASN A 323 -2.99 -10.45 -7.89
C ASN A 323 -3.55 -11.35 -9.02
N GLY A 324 -3.01 -11.17 -10.24
CA GLY A 324 -3.36 -11.95 -11.43
C GLY A 324 -4.73 -11.66 -12.06
N ARG A 325 -5.42 -10.59 -11.65
CA ARG A 325 -6.76 -10.25 -12.15
C ARG A 325 -6.87 -8.77 -12.53
N TYR A 326 -7.60 -8.50 -13.60
CA TYR A 326 -8.17 -7.20 -13.88
C TYR A 326 -9.35 -6.99 -12.93
N ILE A 327 -9.42 -5.82 -12.30
CA ILE A 327 -10.47 -5.43 -11.36
C ILE A 327 -10.96 -4.06 -11.75
N ILE A 328 -12.28 -3.92 -11.89
CA ILE A 328 -12.96 -2.67 -12.18
C ILE A 328 -13.85 -2.35 -10.99
N ALA A 329 -13.69 -1.17 -10.44
CA ALA A 329 -14.64 -0.60 -9.48
C ALA A 329 -15.52 0.40 -10.21
N GLY A 330 -16.83 0.19 -10.13
CA GLY A 330 -17.83 1.19 -10.51
C GLY A 330 -18.80 1.43 -9.38
N TYR A 331 -19.46 2.58 -9.40
CA TYR A 331 -20.47 2.95 -8.43
C TYR A 331 -21.72 3.54 -9.09
N TYR A 332 -22.85 3.34 -8.42
CA TYR A 332 -24.13 3.97 -8.71
C TYR A 332 -24.29 5.21 -7.84
N THR A 333 -25.11 6.16 -8.29
CA THR A 333 -25.42 7.39 -7.54
C THR A 333 -26.07 7.12 -6.18
N THR A 334 -26.62 5.93 -5.95
CA THR A 334 -27.29 5.47 -4.73
C THR A 334 -26.37 4.85 -3.67
N SER A 335 -25.05 5.14 -3.71
CA SER A 335 -24.06 4.58 -2.76
C SER A 335 -23.96 3.07 -2.76
N SER A 336 -24.07 2.48 -3.95
CA SER A 336 -23.78 1.07 -4.20
C SER A 336 -22.67 0.96 -5.23
N SER A 337 -21.86 -0.09 -5.13
CA SER A 337 -20.76 -0.36 -6.06
C SER A 337 -20.94 -1.69 -6.75
N LEU A 338 -20.38 -1.79 -7.96
CA LEU A 338 -20.25 -3.04 -8.70
C LEU A 338 -18.76 -3.28 -8.95
N ILE A 339 -18.24 -4.37 -8.42
CA ILE A 339 -16.87 -4.81 -8.64
C ILE A 339 -16.87 -5.89 -9.70
N LEU A 340 -16.17 -5.67 -10.81
CA LEU A 340 -16.00 -6.67 -11.86
C LEU A 340 -14.57 -7.16 -11.83
N TYR A 341 -14.39 -8.45 -12.12
CA TYR A 341 -13.06 -9.03 -12.16
C TYR A 341 -12.94 -10.15 -13.20
N SER A 342 -11.77 -10.26 -13.80
CA SER A 342 -11.41 -11.32 -14.73
C SER A 342 -9.90 -11.55 -14.76
N THR A 343 -9.44 -12.72 -15.19
CA THR A 343 -8.03 -12.98 -15.51
C THR A 343 -7.66 -12.53 -16.93
N SER A 344 -8.64 -12.16 -17.76
CA SER A 344 -8.41 -11.63 -19.13
C SER A 344 -9.30 -10.43 -19.44
N LEU A 345 -8.83 -9.53 -20.30
CA LEU A 345 -9.64 -8.40 -20.78
C LEU A 345 -10.79 -8.83 -21.69
N GLY A 346 -10.61 -9.91 -22.45
CA GLY A 346 -11.52 -10.31 -23.54
C GLY A 346 -12.76 -11.08 -23.12
N SER A 347 -12.73 -11.78 -21.98
CA SER A 347 -13.82 -12.64 -21.51
C SER A 347 -13.61 -13.04 -20.05
N GLY A 348 -14.54 -13.82 -19.49
CA GLY A 348 -14.42 -14.41 -18.15
C GLY A 348 -14.76 -13.46 -17.01
N TRP A 349 -15.50 -12.38 -17.29
CA TRP A 349 -15.90 -11.39 -16.31
C TRP A 349 -16.92 -11.94 -15.32
N ALA A 350 -16.61 -11.83 -14.04
CA ALA A 350 -17.54 -12.00 -12.94
C ALA A 350 -17.80 -10.65 -12.26
N SER A 351 -18.88 -10.54 -11.49
CA SER A 351 -19.23 -9.31 -10.77
C SER A 351 -19.76 -9.57 -9.37
N PHE A 352 -19.52 -8.62 -8.47
CA PHE A 352 -20.09 -8.60 -7.12
C PHE A 352 -20.61 -7.19 -6.79
N ALA A 353 -21.85 -7.10 -6.34
CA ALA A 353 -22.44 -5.83 -5.91
C ALA A 353 -22.20 -5.61 -4.42
N ILE A 354 -21.78 -4.40 -4.06
CA ILE A 354 -21.51 -3.99 -2.67
C ILE A 354 -22.42 -2.81 -2.35
N SER A 355 -23.36 -2.98 -1.41
CA SER A 355 -24.23 -1.89 -0.94
C SER A 355 -23.56 -1.10 0.17
N GLY A 356 -23.73 0.22 0.20
CA GLY A 356 -23.24 1.09 1.28
C GLY A 356 -21.90 1.76 1.00
N ILE A 357 -21.39 1.68 -0.23
CA ILE A 357 -20.17 2.37 -0.68
C ILE A 357 -20.28 2.79 -2.14
N SER A 358 -19.81 4.00 -2.44
CA SER A 358 -19.44 4.50 -3.77
C SER A 358 -17.93 4.37 -3.95
N ALA A 359 -17.46 3.24 -4.47
CA ALA A 359 -16.05 2.96 -4.67
C ALA A 359 -15.42 3.94 -5.69
N ARG A 360 -14.20 4.39 -5.38
CA ARG A 360 -13.42 5.35 -6.18
C ARG A 360 -12.07 4.83 -6.61
N GLY A 361 -11.41 4.01 -5.79
CA GLY A 361 -10.16 3.35 -6.11
C GLY A 361 -10.14 1.88 -5.67
N THR A 362 -9.36 1.05 -6.35
CA THR A 362 -9.17 -0.36 -6.00
C THR A 362 -7.69 -0.76 -5.90
N TYR A 363 -7.36 -1.52 -4.86
CA TYR A 363 -6.00 -1.96 -4.54
C TYR A 363 -5.96 -3.40 -4.03
N TYR A 364 -4.82 -4.05 -4.17
CA TYR A 364 -4.52 -5.31 -3.49
C TYR A 364 -3.44 -5.06 -2.46
N ILE A 365 -3.80 -5.21 -1.19
CA ILE A 365 -2.97 -4.85 -0.05
C ILE A 365 -3.09 -5.91 1.04
N ASN A 366 -1.94 -6.35 1.56
CA ASN A 366 -1.84 -7.29 2.68
C ASN A 366 -2.73 -8.55 2.56
N GLY A 367 -2.86 -9.11 1.36
CA GLY A 367 -3.65 -10.31 1.10
C GLY A 367 -5.12 -10.07 0.73
N TYR A 368 -5.56 -8.82 0.70
CA TYR A 368 -6.94 -8.43 0.43
C TYR A 368 -7.06 -7.57 -0.81
N TYR A 369 -8.11 -7.81 -1.59
CA TYR A 369 -8.67 -6.83 -2.50
C TYR A 369 -9.43 -5.79 -1.69
N ALA A 370 -9.14 -4.53 -1.92
CA ALA A 370 -9.72 -3.39 -1.23
C ALA A 370 -10.29 -2.40 -2.23
N VAL A 371 -11.38 -1.76 -1.84
CA VAL A 371 -11.92 -0.58 -2.51
C VAL A 371 -12.15 0.53 -1.50
N TYR A 372 -11.89 1.75 -1.94
CA TYR A 372 -11.98 2.95 -1.11
C TYR A 372 -12.90 3.96 -1.76
N GLY A 373 -13.70 4.64 -0.97
CA GLY A 373 -14.69 5.59 -1.46
C GLY A 373 -15.43 6.25 -0.30
N HIS A 374 -16.74 6.42 -0.47
CA HIS A 374 -17.59 7.01 0.56
C HIS A 374 -18.97 6.36 0.62
N ASN A 375 -19.63 6.42 1.78
CA ASN A 375 -21.01 5.99 1.95
C ASN A 375 -22.01 7.11 1.62
N SER A 376 -23.31 6.87 1.81
CA SER A 376 -24.39 7.84 1.55
C SER A 376 -24.33 9.09 2.44
N SER A 377 -23.66 9.03 3.58
CA SER A 377 -23.38 10.18 4.45
C SER A 377 -22.08 10.91 4.07
N SER A 378 -21.47 10.58 2.93
CA SER A 378 -20.18 11.11 2.49
C SER A 378 -19.01 10.78 3.42
N TYR A 379 -19.11 9.75 4.25
CA TYR A 379 -18.02 9.34 5.13
C TYR A 379 -17.03 8.46 4.37
N PRO A 380 -15.71 8.69 4.52
CA PRO A 380 -14.68 7.78 4.03
C PRO A 380 -15.00 6.34 4.42
N THR A 381 -15.06 5.46 3.42
CA THR A 381 -15.47 4.07 3.61
C THR A 381 -14.55 3.18 2.79
N ALA A 382 -14.18 2.03 3.36
CA ALA A 382 -13.51 0.96 2.65
C ALA A 382 -14.36 -0.29 2.62
N ALA A 383 -14.21 -1.10 1.58
CA ALA A 383 -14.65 -2.47 1.57
C ALA A 383 -13.48 -3.38 1.16
N TYR A 384 -13.41 -4.59 1.74
CA TYR A 384 -12.33 -5.52 1.45
C TYR A 384 -12.77 -6.98 1.39
N SER A 385 -11.99 -7.77 0.67
CA SER A 385 -12.25 -9.18 0.39
C SER A 385 -10.96 -9.95 0.16
N THR A 386 -10.87 -11.20 0.63
CA THR A 386 -9.78 -12.12 0.27
C THR A 386 -10.00 -12.84 -1.06
N ALA A 387 -11.26 -12.93 -1.53
CA ALA A 387 -11.66 -13.80 -2.63
C ALA A 387 -12.57 -13.15 -3.69
N LEU A 388 -12.91 -11.86 -3.55
CA LEU A 388 -13.84 -11.08 -4.40
C LEU A 388 -15.31 -11.55 -4.37
N SER A 389 -15.61 -12.70 -3.77
CA SER A 389 -16.95 -13.30 -3.64
C SER A 389 -17.72 -12.87 -2.39
N SER A 390 -17.07 -12.17 -1.47
CA SER A 390 -17.69 -11.67 -0.22
C SER A 390 -16.90 -10.47 0.29
N TRP A 391 -17.58 -9.42 0.71
CA TRP A 391 -16.94 -8.16 1.09
C TRP A 391 -17.38 -7.72 2.48
N THR A 392 -16.41 -7.27 3.27
CA THR A 392 -16.65 -6.60 4.55
C THR A 392 -16.50 -5.09 4.33
N ILE A 393 -17.39 -4.30 4.92
CA ILE A 393 -17.42 -2.84 4.77
C ILE A 393 -17.13 -2.19 6.12
N ALA A 394 -16.34 -1.12 6.10
CA ALA A 394 -16.04 -0.34 7.29
C ALA A 394 -16.00 1.15 6.95
N THR A 395 -16.69 1.95 7.76
CA THR A 395 -16.50 3.41 7.80
C THR A 395 -15.13 3.69 8.43
N LEU A 396 -14.29 4.44 7.74
CA LEU A 396 -12.92 4.68 8.13
C LEU A 396 -12.79 5.87 9.09
N VAL A 397 -13.49 6.96 8.78
CA VAL A 397 -13.53 8.19 9.61
C VAL A 397 -14.96 8.71 9.62
N SER A 398 -15.44 9.11 10.80
CA SER A 398 -16.68 9.86 10.93
C SER A 398 -16.45 11.33 10.54
N GLY A 399 -17.15 11.80 9.51
CA GLY A 399 -17.04 13.17 9.00
C GLY A 399 -17.26 13.19 7.49
N ALA A 400 -17.96 14.21 6.98
CA ALA A 400 -18.31 14.32 5.56
C ALA A 400 -17.08 14.67 4.72
N TYR A 401 -16.33 13.65 4.32
CA TYR A 401 -15.10 13.70 3.54
C TYR A 401 -15.21 12.72 2.36
N ALA A 402 -16.09 13.04 1.39
CA ALA A 402 -16.29 12.17 0.25
C ALA A 402 -14.97 12.01 -0.54
N ILE A 403 -14.36 10.83 -0.45
CA ILE A 403 -13.20 10.48 -1.27
C ILE A 403 -13.66 10.48 -2.74
N LEU A 404 -12.92 11.16 -3.61
CA LEU A 404 -13.16 11.20 -5.06
C LEU A 404 -12.13 10.41 -5.86
N SER A 405 -10.88 10.43 -5.40
CA SER A 405 -9.77 9.69 -5.99
C SER A 405 -8.87 9.19 -4.89
N VAL A 406 -8.17 8.10 -5.17
CA VAL A 406 -7.29 7.43 -4.21
C VAL A 406 -5.97 7.16 -4.90
N ALA A 407 -4.90 7.29 -4.13
CA ALA A 407 -3.55 6.90 -4.52
C ALA A 407 -2.97 5.98 -3.45
N MET A 408 -2.09 5.06 -3.85
CA MET A 408 -1.32 4.21 -2.95
C MET A 408 0.14 4.29 -3.34
N ASP A 409 1.03 4.44 -2.36
CA ASP A 409 2.47 4.41 -2.62
C ASP A 409 3.05 2.99 -2.58
N THR A 410 4.36 2.90 -2.79
CA THR A 410 5.09 1.63 -2.77
C THR A 410 5.20 1.00 -1.38
N GLU A 411 4.93 1.77 -0.32
CA GLU A 411 4.95 1.31 1.07
C GLU A 411 3.55 0.86 1.54
N GLY A 412 2.52 0.99 0.70
CA GLY A 412 1.14 0.64 1.01
C GLY A 412 0.37 1.71 1.78
N ARG A 413 0.90 2.94 1.90
CA ARG A 413 0.12 4.07 2.43
C ARG A 413 -0.89 4.51 1.40
N ILE A 414 -2.11 4.74 1.86
CA ILE A 414 -3.24 5.09 1.01
C ILE A 414 -3.61 6.53 1.29
N CYS A 415 -3.92 7.29 0.24
CA CYS A 415 -4.35 8.67 0.32
C CYS A 415 -5.58 8.88 -0.57
N GLY A 416 -6.73 9.09 0.05
CA GLY A 416 -7.94 9.56 -0.62
C GLY A 416 -8.00 11.08 -0.60
N ILE A 417 -8.22 11.71 -1.75
CA ILE A 417 -8.46 13.16 -1.82
C ILE A 417 -9.95 13.45 -1.85
N THR A 418 -10.33 14.53 -1.19
CA THR A 418 -11.71 15.02 -1.11
C THR A 418 -11.86 16.33 -1.89
N PRO A 419 -13.07 16.62 -2.42
CA PRO A 419 -13.32 17.87 -3.12
C PRO A 419 -13.26 19.09 -2.19
N GLY A 420 -13.44 18.88 -0.87
CA GLY A 420 -13.38 19.94 0.14
C GLY A 420 -11.95 20.32 0.57
N GLY A 421 -10.91 19.79 -0.06
CA GLY A 421 -9.54 20.19 0.25
C GLY A 421 -8.84 19.39 1.32
N TYR A 422 -9.32 18.18 1.63
CA TYR A 422 -8.73 17.28 2.62
C TYR A 422 -8.18 16.01 1.98
N ALA A 423 -7.11 15.49 2.56
CA ALA A 423 -6.61 14.14 2.34
C ALA A 423 -7.00 13.25 3.53
N VAL A 424 -7.57 12.09 3.24
CA VAL A 424 -7.86 11.02 4.21
C VAL A 424 -6.89 9.88 3.92
N TYR A 425 -6.06 9.50 4.88
CA TYR A 425 -4.92 8.64 4.59
C TYR A 425 -4.59 7.66 5.72
N SER A 426 -3.79 6.65 5.36
CA SER A 426 -3.14 5.73 6.30
C SER A 426 -1.65 6.02 6.42
N ASP A 427 -1.08 5.69 7.58
CA ASP A 427 0.35 5.75 7.83
C ASP A 427 0.80 4.61 8.75
N TYR A 428 2.11 4.40 8.87
CA TYR A 428 2.70 3.46 9.82
C TYR A 428 2.57 4.02 11.23
N ALA A 429 1.72 3.42 12.04
CA ALA A 429 1.46 3.85 13.41
C ALA A 429 1.82 2.77 14.43
N LEU A 430 2.33 3.20 15.58
CA LEU A 430 2.55 2.33 16.72
C LEU A 430 1.20 1.93 17.33
N PRO A 431 1.07 0.76 17.95
CA PRO A 431 -0.15 0.41 18.69
C PRO A 431 -0.47 1.45 19.77
N THR A 432 -1.74 1.66 20.08
CA THR A 432 -2.16 2.47 21.24
C THR A 432 -2.49 1.54 22.40
N ILE A 433 -1.57 1.41 23.36
CA ILE A 433 -1.72 0.53 24.52
C ILE A 433 -1.46 1.35 25.78
N SER A 434 -2.51 1.53 26.59
CA SER A 434 -2.47 2.35 27.80
C SER A 434 -2.81 1.51 29.04
N PRO A 435 -1.84 0.78 29.62
CA PRO A 435 -2.05 0.04 30.86
C PRO A 435 -2.32 0.96 32.05
N THR A 436 -3.09 0.48 33.02
CA THR A 436 -3.33 1.20 34.28
C THR A 436 -2.06 1.16 35.15
N ARG A 437 -1.32 2.29 35.27
CA ARG A 437 -0.07 2.47 36.05
C ARG A 437 1.23 1.96 35.43
N SER A 438 1.26 1.72 34.12
CA SER A 438 2.50 1.46 33.40
C SER A 438 2.42 1.98 31.97
N TYR A 439 3.53 1.90 31.25
CA TYR A 439 3.66 2.25 29.85
C TYR A 439 3.89 0.96 29.06
N ALA A 440 3.35 0.90 27.85
CA ALA A 440 3.65 -0.17 26.90
C ALA A 440 4.65 0.34 25.86
N TYR A 441 5.67 -0.46 25.57
CA TYR A 441 6.67 -0.17 24.55
C TYR A 441 6.75 -1.35 23.58
N ILE A 442 6.99 -1.06 22.32
CA ILE A 442 7.26 -2.04 21.27
C ILE A 442 8.74 -2.01 20.91
N LYS A 443 9.36 -3.19 20.82
CA LYS A 443 10.75 -3.32 20.38
C LYS A 443 10.81 -2.96 18.89
N ALA A 444 11.61 -1.97 18.54
CA ALA A 444 11.65 -1.39 17.19
C ALA A 444 12.98 -1.60 16.46
N LEU A 445 14.08 -1.80 17.20
CA LEU A 445 15.42 -2.04 16.67
C LEU A 445 16.09 -3.21 17.40
N ASP A 446 16.98 -3.91 16.71
CA ASP A 446 17.87 -4.92 17.27
C ASP A 446 18.99 -4.26 18.09
N GLY A 447 19.58 -5.04 19.01
CA GLY A 447 20.58 -4.56 19.98
C GLY A 447 19.99 -4.38 21.39
N ASP A 448 20.87 -4.29 22.39
CA ASP A 448 20.48 -4.11 23.80
C ASP A 448 19.92 -2.71 24.07
#